data_AF-A0AAW6XVI1-F1
#
_entry.id   AF-A0AAW6XVI1-F1
#
_cell.length_a   1.000
_cell.length_b   1.000
_cell.length_c   1.000
_cell.angle_alpha   90.00
_cell.angle_beta   90.00
_cell.angle_gamma   90.00
#
_symmetry.space_group_name_H-M   'P 1'
#
loop_
_entity.id
_entity.type
_entity.pdbx_description
1 polymer ?
#
loop_
_entity_poly.entity_id
_entity_poly.type
_entity_poly.pdbx_seq_one_letter_code
_entity_poly.pdbx_strand_id
1 'polypeptide(L)'
;HEHGVQNLTASGVLAESSNVGTVQIGDLVSDKSRYQMMKKLGLGEPTGIEMPGETGGLVPTPQEWDGRQRYTTMFGQGIAVSPL
;
A
#
# COMPACT_ATOMS: atom_id res chain seq x y z
N HIS A 1 -22.74 6.08 -6.80
CA HIS A 1 -22.07 7.39 -6.81
C HIS A 1 -21.32 7.48 -8.12
N GLU A 2 -21.84 8.26 -9.08
CA GLU A 2 -21.08 8.61 -10.26
C GLU A 2 -20.41 9.96 -10.02
N HIS A 3 -19.11 10.00 -10.28
CA HIS A 3 -18.32 11.23 -10.30
C HIS A 3 -17.63 11.30 -11.66
N GLY A 4 -17.62 12.49 -12.27
CA GLY A 4 -16.93 12.72 -13.53
C GLY A 4 -15.41 12.56 -13.38
N VAL A 5 -14.69 12.66 -14.49
CA VAL A 5 -13.22 12.69 -14.47
C VAL A 5 -12.74 13.91 -13.70
N GLN A 6 -11.87 13.68 -12.71
CA GLN A 6 -11.25 14.74 -11.91
C GLN A 6 -9.78 14.90 -12.30
N ASN A 7 -9.35 16.14 -12.55
CA ASN A 7 -7.96 16.47 -12.82
C ASN A 7 -7.26 16.84 -11.51
N LEU A 8 -6.84 15.82 -10.76
CA LEU A 8 -6.12 16.01 -9.49
C LEU A 8 -4.61 16.13 -9.73
N THR A 9 -3.95 17.00 -8.97
CA THR A 9 -2.48 16.95 -8.82
C THR A 9 -2.10 15.73 -7.99
N ALA A 10 -0.82 15.34 -7.96
CA ALA A 10 -0.36 14.25 -7.09
C ALA A 10 -0.70 14.51 -5.61
N SER A 11 -0.56 15.74 -5.14
CA SER A 11 -0.98 16.14 -3.79
C SER A 11 -2.50 16.03 -3.60
N GLY A 12 -3.28 16.39 -4.63
CA GLY A 12 -4.74 16.23 -4.61
C GLY A 12 -5.19 14.78 -4.55
N VAL A 13 -4.51 13.86 -5.27
CA VAL A 13 -4.77 12.42 -5.18
C VAL A 13 -4.61 11.92 -3.74
N LEU A 14 -3.55 12.35 -3.05
CA LEU A 14 -3.31 12.00 -1.65
C LEU A 14 -4.34 12.65 -0.71
N ALA A 15 -4.64 13.94 -0.89
CA ALA A 15 -5.56 14.69 -0.04
C ALA A 15 -7.00 14.16 -0.11
N GLU A 16 -7.46 13.80 -1.31
CA GLU A 16 -8.81 13.27 -1.55
C GLU A 16 -8.88 11.75 -1.37
N SER A 17 -7.76 11.09 -1.02
CA SER A 17 -7.66 9.63 -0.89
C SER A 17 -8.20 8.88 -2.13
N SER A 18 -7.89 9.39 -3.33
CA SER A 18 -8.44 8.86 -4.58
C SER A 18 -7.79 7.53 -4.94
N ASN A 19 -8.49 6.41 -4.73
CA ASN A 19 -8.00 5.08 -5.10
C ASN A 19 -7.61 5.00 -6.59
N VAL A 20 -8.39 5.63 -7.48
CA VAL A 20 -8.10 5.65 -8.93
C VAL A 20 -6.79 6.40 -9.21
N GLY A 21 -6.62 7.59 -8.64
CA GLY A 21 -5.39 8.36 -8.79
C GLY A 21 -4.18 7.63 -8.19
N THR A 22 -4.36 6.98 -7.04
CA THR A 22 -3.31 6.18 -6.39
C THR A 22 -2.88 5.02 -7.27
N VAL A 23 -3.82 4.33 -7.93
CA VAL A 23 -3.48 3.26 -8.88
C VAL A 23 -2.74 3.81 -10.10
N GLN A 24 -3.21 4.92 -10.68
CA GLN A 24 -2.56 5.55 -11.84
C GLN A 24 -1.12 5.98 -11.55
N ILE A 25 -0.86 6.56 -10.37
CA ILE A 25 0.50 6.90 -9.93
C ILE A 25 1.30 5.64 -9.63
N GLY A 26 0.71 4.67 -8.94
CA GLY A 26 1.35 3.42 -8.53
C GLY A 26 1.80 2.56 -9.70
N ASP A 27 1.07 2.56 -10.82
CA ASP A 27 1.45 1.85 -12.05
C ASP A 27 2.71 2.41 -12.72
N LEU A 28 3.15 3.62 -12.37
CA LEU A 28 4.44 4.18 -12.80
C LEU A 28 5.64 3.59 -12.03
N VAL A 29 5.37 2.86 -10.93
CA VAL A 29 6.38 2.30 -10.04
C VAL A 29 6.43 0.78 -10.21
N SER A 30 7.63 0.21 -10.34
CA SER A 30 7.75 -1.25 -10.40
C SER A 30 7.30 -1.90 -9.09
N ASP A 31 6.64 -3.07 -9.19
CA ASP A 31 6.16 -3.83 -8.04
C ASP A 31 7.29 -4.14 -7.04
N LYS A 32 8.51 -4.39 -7.55
CA LYS A 32 9.72 -4.56 -6.74
C LYS A 32 10.05 -3.29 -5.96
N SER A 33 10.13 -2.13 -6.61
CA SER A 33 10.43 -0.86 -5.95
C SER A 33 9.38 -0.52 -4.88
N ARG A 34 8.11 -0.76 -5.19
CA ARG A 34 6.99 -0.55 -4.26
C ARG A 34 7.12 -1.43 -3.02
N TYR A 35 7.35 -2.73 -3.20
CA TYR A 35 7.55 -3.64 -2.06
C TYR A 35 8.79 -3.26 -1.24
N GLN A 36 9.89 -2.90 -1.89
CA GLN A 36 11.09 -2.44 -1.17
C GLN A 36 10.82 -1.17 -0.37
N MET A 37 9.97 -0.26 -0.86
CA MET A 37 9.54 0.90 -0.08
C MET A 37 8.72 0.48 1.14
N MET A 38 7.78 -0.46 1.00
CA MET A 38 7.02 -1.02 2.13
C MET A 38 7.94 -1.61 3.20
N LYS A 39 8.96 -2.37 2.79
CA LYS A 39 9.97 -2.93 3.70
C LYS A 39 10.82 -1.85 4.36
N LYS A 40 11.24 -0.81 3.63
CA LYS A 40 11.97 0.34 4.19
C LYS A 40 11.16 1.13 5.22
N LEU A 41 9.83 1.11 5.12
CA LEU A 41 8.93 1.69 6.10
C LEU A 41 8.69 0.77 7.32
N GLY A 42 9.31 -0.42 7.36
CA GLY A 42 9.16 -1.38 8.46
C GLY A 42 7.94 -2.29 8.33
N LEU A 43 7.15 -2.19 7.25
CA LEU A 43 5.95 -3.01 7.13
C LEU A 43 6.30 -4.51 7.00
N GLY A 44 5.54 -5.34 7.70
CA GLY A 44 5.78 -6.78 7.73
C GLY A 44 6.91 -7.20 8.68
N GLU A 45 7.43 -6.29 9.49
CA GLU A 45 8.49 -6.56 10.48
C GLU A 45 8.02 -6.14 11.88
N PRO A 46 8.26 -6.94 12.92
CA PRO A 46 8.10 -6.48 14.29
C PRO A 46 8.94 -5.22 14.52
N THR A 47 8.41 -4.30 15.31
CA THR A 47 9.07 -3.04 15.68
C THR A 47 10.28 -3.24 16.60
N GLY A 48 10.34 -4.36 17.32
CA GLY A 48 11.40 -4.68 18.28
C GLY A 48 11.17 -4.10 19.68
N ILE A 49 9.95 -3.71 20.02
CA ILE A 49 9.60 -3.17 21.35
C ILE A 49 9.39 -4.25 22.42
N GLU A 50 9.51 -5.54 22.04
CA GLU A 50 9.52 -6.70 22.92
C GLU A 50 8.23 -6.84 23.78
N MET A 51 7.12 -6.29 23.28
CA MET A 51 5.83 -6.41 23.95
C MET A 51 5.18 -7.77 23.67
N PRO A 52 4.52 -8.39 24.67
CA PRO A 52 3.71 -9.58 24.44
C PRO A 52 2.63 -9.32 23.38
N GLY A 53 2.61 -10.16 22.33
CA GLY A 53 1.65 -10.03 21.23
C GLY A 53 2.08 -9.10 20.10
N GLU A 54 3.32 -8.60 20.12
CA GLU A 54 3.92 -7.90 18.99
C GLU A 54 3.88 -8.79 17.72
N THR A 55 3.52 -8.17 16.60
CA THR A 55 3.47 -8.81 15.29
C THR A 55 3.92 -7.82 14.24
N GLY A 56 4.66 -8.28 13.23
CA GLY A 56 4.98 -7.46 12.07
C GLY A 56 3.82 -7.30 11.08
N GLY A 57 2.71 -8.00 11.32
CA GLY A 57 1.58 -8.06 10.39
C GLY A 57 1.82 -9.03 9.23
N LEU A 58 1.21 -8.72 8.07
CA LEU A 58 1.24 -9.51 6.85
C LEU A 58 1.47 -8.61 5.64
N VAL A 59 2.60 -8.77 4.96
CA VAL A 59 2.92 -8.08 3.71
C VAL A 59 3.39 -9.12 2.68
N PRO A 60 2.50 -9.62 1.81
CA PRO A 60 2.88 -10.60 0.79
C PRO A 60 3.90 -10.01 -0.19
N THR A 61 4.79 -10.85 -0.70
CA THR A 61 5.78 -10.47 -1.72
C THR A 61 5.09 -10.18 -3.06
N PRO A 62 5.73 -9.42 -3.97
CA PRO A 62 5.15 -9.14 -5.28
C PRO A 62 4.78 -10.38 -6.10
N GLN A 63 5.46 -11.51 -5.89
CA GLN A 63 5.21 -12.77 -6.60
C GLN A 63 3.93 -13.46 -6.13
N GLU A 64 3.47 -13.15 -4.91
CA GLU A 64 2.27 -13.71 -4.31
C GLU A 64 1.01 -12.90 -4.64
N TRP A 65 1.18 -11.68 -5.16
CA TRP A 65 0.05 -10.84 -5.56
C TRP A 65 -0.61 -11.39 -6.82
N ASP A 66 -1.89 -11.73 -6.71
CA ASP A 66 -2.71 -11.96 -7.89
C ASP A 66 -2.99 -10.63 -8.63
N GLY A 67 -3.61 -10.73 -9.82
CA GLY A 67 -3.90 -9.57 -10.65
C GLY A 67 -4.77 -8.50 -9.97
N ARG A 68 -5.59 -8.86 -8.99
CA ARG A 68 -6.39 -7.91 -8.19
C ARG A 68 -5.57 -7.36 -7.03
N GLN A 69 -4.89 -8.25 -6.30
CA GLN A 69 -4.09 -7.91 -5.13
C GLN A 69 -2.97 -6.92 -5.48
N ARG A 70 -2.40 -7.02 -6.69
CA ARG A 70 -1.46 -6.03 -7.23
C ARG A 70 -1.99 -4.60 -7.14
N TYR A 71 -3.28 -4.38 -7.37
CA TYR A 71 -3.91 -3.06 -7.30
C TYR A 71 -4.42 -2.74 -5.90
N THR A 72 -5.08 -3.69 -5.23
CA THR A 72 -5.71 -3.43 -3.93
C THR A 72 -4.69 -3.12 -2.83
N THR A 73 -3.48 -3.68 -2.93
CA THR A 73 -2.36 -3.35 -2.03
C THR A 73 -1.93 -1.89 -2.11
N MET A 74 -2.22 -1.17 -3.20
CA MET A 74 -1.91 0.26 -3.33
C MET A 74 -2.75 1.15 -2.43
N PHE A 75 -3.93 0.66 -2.02
CA PHE A 75 -4.85 1.37 -1.13
C PHE A 75 -5.17 0.56 0.13
N GLY A 76 -4.20 -0.26 0.57
CA GLY A 76 -4.18 -0.88 1.90
C GLY A 76 -4.94 -2.20 2.04
N GLN A 77 -5.46 -2.77 0.95
CA GLN A 77 -6.17 -4.05 0.98
C GLN A 77 -5.27 -5.22 0.58
N GLY A 78 -5.32 -6.30 1.36
CA GLY A 78 -4.46 -7.48 1.17
C GLY A 78 -3.12 -7.40 1.90
N ILE A 79 -2.94 -6.38 2.74
CA ILE A 79 -1.89 -6.26 3.74
C ILE A 79 -2.51 -6.11 5.13
N ALA A 80 -1.79 -6.51 6.17
CA ALA A 80 -2.14 -6.24 7.56
C ALA A 80 -0.91 -5.66 8.27
N VAL A 81 -1.11 -4.66 9.11
CA VAL A 81 -0.04 -4.03 9.89
C VAL A 81 -0.51 -3.87 11.33
N SER A 82 0.42 -3.87 12.27
CA SER A 82 0.13 -3.43 13.63
C SER A 82 -0.07 -1.91 13.67
N PRO A 83 -0.79 -1.39 14.68
CA PRO A 83 -0.85 0.05 14.94
C PRO A 83 0.49 0.69 15.34
N LEU A 84 1.48 -0.14 15.67
CA LEU A 84 2.83 0.22 16.11
C LEU A 84 3.83 -0.26 15.06
#